data_AF-A0A1I2TMZ0-F1
#
_entry.id   AF-A0A1I2TMZ0-F1
#
_cell.length_a   1.000
_cell.length_b   1.000
_cell.length_c   1.000
_cell.angle_alpha   90.00
_cell.angle_beta   90.00
_cell.angle_gamma   90.00
#
_symmetry.space_group_name_H-M   'P 1'
#
loop_
_entity.id
_entity.type
_entity.pdbx_description
1 polymer ?
#
loop_
_entity_poly.entity_id
_entity_poly.type
_entity_poly.pdbx_seq_one_letter_code
_entity_poly.pdbx_strand_id
1 'polypeptide(L)'
;MMNKIEEAIIYATVMHQGKVRKFGGKPFILHPLEVAQILSTMTDDEDIITAGILHDIVEDTDGTLSEIEKRFGKRVAFIVSSESEQEYPDEARSATWQRRKEESLLVLKNSQDIGVKMLWLADKLANIRSLAGYYSEHGEKIWQDLHQSDSDMQNWYYRSIGEMVELSLNKTGAFKEYIKHVNFIWPGSFDRDKARYKKYREVSVDGCKCIGRGAKGEVYRYDDELVIKVYNDNNTYRDVEKEISQSRRAFVMGIPTAISFGIVAVGDRYGAMYELLDSETVSSFIAKNPGHVETYAKIMADLARTIHGITISEDDCFPPATDRLKSYIRGGVAREDETLAEKCTKLVDELPDTRTMVHGDFHTGNVFLQNGEPLLIDMDRLSVGHPMAEISDLYYFYETLGENDPAVVEKFMGFSYETAQLFLDLFLKFYFETEDANILNDIKEKASFICAVRMINKIHKKDKLSDKDKELIDHYMKTVTELSAKLDTLAFEVKK
;
A
#
# COMPACT_ATOMS: atom_id res chain seq x y z
N MET A 1 5.51 12.89 54.39
CA MET A 1 6.17 13.87 53.51
C MET A 1 5.33 13.94 52.26
N MET A 2 5.01 15.15 51.81
CA MET A 2 4.28 15.36 50.55
C MET A 2 5.18 14.89 49.40
N ASN A 3 4.63 14.14 48.43
CA ASN A 3 5.41 13.72 47.27
C ASN A 3 5.51 14.85 46.24
N LYS A 4 6.43 14.72 45.28
CA LYS A 4 6.74 15.77 44.29
C LYS A 4 5.53 16.19 43.47
N ILE A 5 4.67 15.23 43.11
CA ILE A 5 3.45 15.44 42.32
C ILE A 5 2.40 16.21 43.13
N GLU A 6 2.18 15.86 44.40
CA GLU A 6 1.28 16.57 45.31
C GLU A 6 1.71 18.03 45.50
N GLU A 7 3.02 18.28 45.65
CA GLU A 7 3.55 19.64 45.73
C GLU A 7 3.28 20.44 44.45
N ALA A 8 3.49 19.84 43.28
CA ALA A 8 3.24 20.47 42.00
C ALA A 8 1.75 20.81 41.79
N ILE A 9 0.84 19.91 42.18
CA ILE A 9 -0.62 20.14 42.10
C ILE A 9 -1.01 21.33 42.96
N ILE A 10 -0.52 21.41 44.20
CA ILE A 10 -0.82 22.53 45.10
C ILE A 10 -0.27 23.83 44.51
N TYR A 11 0.98 23.82 44.05
CA TYR A 11 1.60 25.00 43.47
C TYR A 11 0.84 25.48 42.23
N ALA A 12 0.51 24.59 41.29
CA ALA A 12 -0.27 24.94 40.11
C ALA A 12 -1.68 25.45 40.48
N THR A 13 -2.33 24.84 41.47
CA THR A 13 -3.66 25.28 41.94
C THR A 13 -3.63 26.70 42.47
N VAL A 14 -2.59 27.06 43.24
CA VAL A 14 -2.41 28.41 43.79
C VAL A 14 -2.12 29.41 42.66
N MET A 15 -1.21 29.08 41.74
CA MET A 15 -0.81 29.99 40.66
C MET A 15 -1.94 30.26 39.66
N HIS A 16 -2.82 29.29 39.40
CA HIS A 16 -3.97 29.45 38.49
C HIS A 16 -5.27 29.88 39.20
N GLN A 17 -5.22 30.26 40.48
CA GLN A 17 -6.41 30.61 41.26
C GLN A 17 -7.21 31.75 40.58
N GLY A 18 -8.51 31.53 40.40
CA GLY A 18 -9.42 32.51 39.78
C GLY A 18 -9.43 32.53 38.25
N LYS A 19 -8.60 31.71 37.57
CA LYS A 19 -8.60 31.58 36.10
C LYS A 19 -9.53 30.48 35.61
N VAL A 20 -10.15 30.69 34.46
CA VAL A 20 -11.06 29.74 33.78
C VAL A 20 -10.56 29.39 32.38
N ARG A 21 -10.85 28.17 31.92
CA ARG A 21 -10.56 27.71 30.55
C ARG A 21 -11.35 28.54 29.54
N LYS A 22 -10.72 28.78 28.38
CA LYS A 22 -11.30 29.51 27.25
C LYS A 22 -12.63 28.90 26.77
N PHE A 23 -12.74 27.57 26.79
CA PHE A 23 -13.95 26.84 26.42
C PHE A 23 -14.66 26.27 27.65
N GLY A 24 -15.96 26.52 27.78
CA GLY A 24 -16.82 25.88 28.78
C GLY A 24 -16.72 26.41 30.22
N GLY A 25 -15.93 27.45 30.51
CA GLY A 25 -15.93 28.16 31.80
C GLY A 25 -15.43 27.36 33.01
N LYS A 26 -14.75 26.23 32.78
CA LYS A 26 -14.23 25.37 33.85
C LYS A 26 -12.96 25.94 34.48
N PRO A 27 -12.62 25.62 35.75
CA PRO A 27 -11.37 26.06 36.38
C PRO A 27 -10.14 25.67 35.57
N PHE A 28 -9.16 26.58 35.43
CA PHE A 28 -7.97 26.36 34.59
C PHE A 28 -7.15 25.14 35.03
N ILE A 29 -7.08 24.88 36.34
CA ILE A 29 -6.33 23.75 36.94
C ILE A 29 -6.72 22.38 36.38
N LEU A 30 -7.92 22.22 35.81
CA LEU A 30 -8.33 20.95 35.22
C LEU A 30 -7.50 20.55 34.00
N HIS A 31 -6.94 21.50 33.26
CA HIS A 31 -6.09 21.19 32.10
C HIS A 31 -4.74 20.59 32.52
N PRO A 32 -3.93 21.22 33.39
CA PRO A 32 -2.72 20.59 33.90
C PRO A 32 -2.94 19.22 34.54
N LEU A 33 -4.09 19.01 35.20
CA LEU A 33 -4.46 17.70 35.75
C LEU A 33 -4.80 16.67 34.66
N GLU A 34 -5.50 17.08 33.59
CA GLU A 34 -5.74 16.21 32.43
C GLU A 34 -4.43 15.83 31.73
N VAL A 35 -3.52 16.79 31.54
CA VAL A 35 -2.19 16.54 30.97
C VAL A 35 -1.42 15.54 31.82
N ALA A 36 -1.39 15.72 33.14
CA ALA A 36 -0.78 14.79 34.07
C ALA A 36 -1.40 13.38 33.99
N GLN A 37 -2.74 13.30 33.87
CA GLN A 37 -3.45 12.05 33.70
C GLN A 37 -3.07 11.34 32.39
N ILE A 38 -2.98 12.07 31.27
CA ILE A 38 -2.55 11.52 29.99
C ILE A 38 -1.11 11.01 30.07
N LEU A 39 -0.20 11.80 30.65
CA LEU A 39 1.21 11.41 30.85
C LEU A 39 1.34 10.14 31.68
N SER A 40 0.53 9.99 32.73
CA SER A 40 0.49 8.79 33.58
C SER A 40 0.03 7.53 32.82
N THR A 41 -0.56 7.66 31.62
CA THR A 41 -0.85 6.51 30.74
C THR A 41 0.33 6.11 29.86
N MET A 42 1.36 6.95 29.77
CA MET A 42 2.53 6.77 28.89
C MET A 42 3.81 6.49 29.67
N THR A 43 3.91 6.91 30.93
CA THR A 43 5.11 6.78 31.76
C THR A 43 4.79 6.82 33.25
N ASP A 44 5.64 6.20 34.06
CA ASP A 44 5.67 6.29 35.53
C ASP A 44 6.74 7.29 36.04
N ASP A 45 7.40 8.01 35.12
CA ASP A 45 8.45 8.99 35.46
C ASP A 45 7.84 10.24 36.11
N GLU A 46 8.04 10.37 37.43
CA GLU A 46 7.51 11.47 38.23
C GLU A 46 7.96 12.85 37.73
N ASP A 47 9.15 13.00 37.14
CA ASP A 47 9.62 14.30 36.64
C ASP A 47 8.81 14.74 35.41
N ILE A 48 8.45 13.80 34.53
CA ILE A 48 7.64 14.08 33.33
C ILE A 48 6.22 14.45 33.75
N ILE A 49 5.62 13.68 34.68
CA ILE A 49 4.27 13.95 35.19
C ILE A 49 4.24 15.30 35.92
N THR A 50 5.25 15.56 36.75
CA THR A 50 5.42 16.85 37.44
C THR A 50 5.54 18.00 36.44
N ALA A 51 6.33 17.84 35.36
CA ALA A 51 6.44 18.85 34.31
C ALA A 51 5.09 19.12 33.63
N GLY A 52 4.27 18.09 33.38
CA GLY A 52 2.92 18.25 32.85
C GLY A 52 1.98 19.05 33.75
N ILE A 53 2.11 18.91 35.07
CA ILE A 53 1.33 19.73 36.03
C ILE A 53 1.76 21.20 35.99
N LEU A 54 3.02 21.47 35.61
CA LEU A 54 3.64 22.78 35.70
C LEU A 54 3.83 23.49 34.34
N HIS A 55 3.47 22.85 33.22
CA HIS A 55 3.86 23.32 31.88
C HIS A 55 3.39 24.75 31.56
N ASP A 56 2.16 25.11 31.96
CA ASP A 56 1.58 26.44 31.72
C ASP A 56 1.97 27.50 32.77
N ILE A 57 2.74 27.15 33.81
CA ILE A 57 3.02 28.09 34.91
C ILE A 57 3.78 29.32 34.42
N VAL A 58 4.76 29.12 33.55
CA VAL A 58 5.60 30.22 33.04
C VAL A 58 4.87 31.07 32.00
N GLU A 59 3.96 30.47 31.25
CA GLU A 59 3.25 31.15 30.16
C GLU A 59 1.99 31.87 30.65
N ASP A 60 1.29 31.29 31.63
CA ASP A 60 -0.01 31.79 32.09
C ASP A 60 0.03 32.37 33.50
N THR A 61 1.16 32.45 34.20
CA THR A 61 1.21 32.98 35.58
C THR A 61 2.51 33.78 35.83
N ASP A 62 2.64 34.39 37.02
CA ASP A 62 3.86 35.13 37.41
C ASP A 62 5.01 34.19 37.86
N GLY A 63 4.85 32.86 37.71
CA GLY A 63 5.85 31.88 38.11
C GLY A 63 7.04 31.79 37.15
N THR A 64 8.21 31.43 37.66
CA THR A 64 9.46 31.43 36.86
C THR A 64 10.10 30.05 36.75
N LEU A 65 10.85 29.81 35.65
CA LEU A 65 11.65 28.58 35.48
C LEU A 65 12.66 28.37 36.62
N SER A 66 13.21 29.45 37.18
CA SER A 66 14.14 29.41 38.32
C SER A 66 13.46 28.88 39.59
N GLU A 67 12.20 29.27 39.83
CA GLU A 67 11.42 28.74 40.94
C GLU A 67 11.05 27.27 40.75
N ILE A 68 10.70 26.88 39.51
CA ILE A 68 10.42 25.48 39.16
C ILE A 68 11.68 24.62 39.37
N GLU A 69 12.85 25.08 38.91
CA GLU A 69 14.12 24.38 39.10
C GLU A 69 14.44 24.19 40.58
N LYS A 70 14.27 25.25 41.38
CA LYS A 70 14.56 25.23 42.82
C LYS A 70 13.66 24.27 43.59
N ARG A 71 12.38 24.15 43.21
CA ARG A 71 11.38 23.32 43.92
C ARG A 71 11.35 21.88 43.41
N PHE A 72 11.38 21.69 42.10
CA PHE A 72 11.09 20.39 41.46
C PHE A 72 12.30 19.78 40.75
N GLY A 73 13.36 20.56 40.56
CA GLY A 73 14.63 20.11 40.00
C GLY A 73 14.85 20.51 38.54
N LYS A 74 16.11 20.39 38.11
CA LYS A 74 16.60 20.81 36.78
C LYS A 74 15.88 20.13 35.62
N ARG A 75 15.58 18.84 35.74
CA ARG A 75 14.94 18.08 34.67
C ARG A 75 13.50 18.53 34.43
N VAL A 76 12.74 18.77 35.50
CA VAL A 76 11.38 19.32 35.41
C VAL A 76 11.40 20.69 34.75
N ALA A 77 12.29 21.60 35.20
CA ALA A 77 12.42 22.93 34.61
C ALA A 77 12.82 22.87 33.12
N PHE A 78 13.72 21.96 32.74
CA PHE A 78 14.09 21.74 31.34
C PHE A 78 12.89 21.31 30.48
N ILE A 79 12.12 20.32 30.94
CA ILE A 79 10.94 19.84 30.20
C ILE A 79 9.89 20.96 30.08
N VAL A 80 9.60 21.69 31.17
CA VAL A 80 8.67 22.83 31.14
C VAL A 80 9.14 23.91 30.15
N SER A 81 10.42 24.26 30.16
CA SER A 81 10.98 25.27 29.25
C SER A 81 10.87 24.91 27.77
N SER A 82 10.71 23.62 27.45
CA SER A 82 10.62 23.15 26.06
C SER A 82 9.28 23.43 25.38
N GLU A 83 8.24 23.80 26.15
CA GLU A 83 6.92 24.15 25.62
C GLU A 83 6.60 25.65 25.76
N SER A 84 7.38 26.40 26.53
CA SER A 84 7.19 27.85 26.69
C SER A 84 7.55 28.61 25.41
N GLU A 85 6.63 29.47 24.93
CA GLU A 85 6.85 30.27 23.72
C GLU A 85 7.62 31.57 23.99
N GLN A 86 8.37 32.03 22.99
CA GLN A 86 8.98 33.35 23.02
C GLN A 86 7.93 34.45 22.74
N GLU A 87 7.92 35.49 23.56
CA GLU A 87 7.06 36.64 23.36
C GLU A 87 7.70 37.74 22.49
N TYR A 88 6.85 38.38 21.69
CA TYR A 88 7.21 39.51 20.81
C TYR A 88 6.33 40.71 21.17
N PRO A 89 6.64 41.44 22.25
CA PRO A 89 5.74 42.41 22.87
C PRO A 89 5.40 43.62 21.99
N ASP A 90 6.26 43.93 21.00
CA ASP A 90 6.08 45.05 20.08
C ASP A 90 5.23 44.70 18.83
N GLU A 91 4.78 43.45 18.70
CA GLU A 91 4.03 42.96 17.55
C GLU A 91 2.68 42.34 17.96
N ALA A 92 1.67 42.41 17.09
CA ALA A 92 0.37 41.80 17.36
C ALA A 92 0.49 40.27 17.46
N ARG A 93 -0.15 39.65 18.48
CA ARG A 93 -0.04 38.21 18.78
C ARG A 93 -0.47 37.29 17.63
N SER A 94 -1.40 37.75 16.77
CA SER A 94 -1.81 37.04 15.56
C SER A 94 -0.77 37.11 14.44
N ALA A 95 -0.07 38.25 14.29
CA ALA A 95 0.98 38.45 13.30
C ALA A 95 2.23 37.61 13.58
N THR A 96 2.52 37.34 14.86
CA THR A 96 3.66 36.52 15.30
C THR A 96 3.33 35.05 15.51
N TRP A 97 2.05 34.66 15.34
CA TRP A 97 1.58 33.31 15.67
C TRP A 97 2.37 32.23 14.92
N GLN A 98 2.49 32.35 13.59
CA GLN A 98 3.19 31.37 12.78
C GLN A 98 4.67 31.25 13.19
N ARG A 99 5.36 32.38 13.36
CA ARG A 99 6.76 32.44 13.79
C ARG A 99 6.97 31.71 15.13
N ARG A 100 6.15 32.03 16.14
CA ARG A 100 6.21 31.37 17.46
C ARG A 100 5.97 29.87 17.37
N LYS A 101 5.03 29.42 16.53
CA LYS A 101 4.77 27.99 16.32
C LYS A 101 5.93 27.29 15.60
N GLU A 102 6.51 27.90 14.57
CA GLU A 102 7.68 27.37 13.88
C GLU A 102 8.89 27.23 14.82
N GLU A 103 9.16 28.23 15.65
CA GLU A 103 10.21 28.21 16.67
C GLU A 103 10.01 27.07 17.67
N SER A 104 8.78 26.93 18.17
CA SER A 104 8.45 25.89 19.15
C SER A 104 8.53 24.48 18.53
N LEU A 105 8.13 24.33 17.26
CA LEU A 105 8.31 23.09 16.50
C LEU A 105 9.78 22.72 16.30
N LEU A 106 10.68 23.71 16.15
CA LEU A 106 12.13 23.44 16.10
C LEU A 106 12.67 22.91 17.44
N VAL A 107 12.17 23.41 18.57
CA VAL A 107 12.52 22.89 19.90
C VAL A 107 12.10 21.42 20.01
N LEU A 108 10.86 21.10 19.66
CA LEU A 108 10.36 19.72 19.68
C LEU A 108 11.15 18.80 18.75
N LYS A 109 11.44 19.25 17.53
CA LYS A 109 12.18 18.47 16.52
C LYS A 109 13.60 18.13 16.98
N ASN A 110 14.28 19.07 17.61
CA ASN A 110 15.68 18.91 18.02
C ASN A 110 15.84 18.22 19.37
N SER A 111 14.76 18.11 20.16
CA SER A 111 14.80 17.45 21.46
C SER A 111 14.98 15.93 21.35
N GLN A 112 15.97 15.40 22.08
CA GLN A 112 16.23 13.97 22.22
C GLN A 112 15.56 13.38 23.48
N ASP A 113 15.08 14.22 24.40
CA ASP A 113 14.42 13.75 25.63
C ASP A 113 12.98 13.33 25.33
N ILE A 114 12.66 12.07 25.65
CA ILE A 114 11.33 11.50 25.42
C ILE A 114 10.25 12.21 26.24
N GLY A 115 10.59 12.77 27.41
CA GLY A 115 9.71 13.53 28.27
C GLY A 115 9.19 14.81 27.63
N VAL A 116 10.02 15.48 26.82
CA VAL A 116 9.57 16.64 26.02
C VAL A 116 8.50 16.19 25.01
N LYS A 117 8.75 15.10 24.28
CA LYS A 117 7.78 14.59 23.30
C LYS A 117 6.47 14.12 23.95
N MET A 118 6.57 13.47 25.11
CA MET A 118 5.41 13.02 25.88
C MET A 118 4.59 14.20 26.40
N LEU A 119 5.24 15.23 26.94
CA LEU A 119 4.57 16.45 27.42
C LEU A 119 3.81 17.13 26.27
N TRP A 120 4.49 17.39 25.16
CA TRP A 120 3.89 18.01 23.98
C TRP A 120 2.69 17.22 23.43
N LEU A 121 2.79 15.89 23.38
CA LEU A 121 1.65 15.06 22.95
C LEU A 121 0.49 15.16 23.95
N ALA A 122 0.77 15.13 25.25
CA ALA A 122 -0.25 15.15 26.29
C ALA A 122 -1.01 16.49 26.33
N ASP A 123 -0.29 17.62 26.30
CA ASP A 123 -0.90 18.94 26.22
C ASP A 123 -1.79 19.07 24.97
N LYS A 124 -1.24 18.74 23.80
CA LYS A 124 -1.97 18.90 22.54
C LYS A 124 -3.14 17.92 22.42
N LEU A 125 -3.08 16.75 23.06
CA LEU A 125 -4.21 15.85 23.22
C LEU A 125 -5.33 16.45 24.08
N ALA A 126 -5.01 17.00 25.25
CA ALA A 126 -6.01 17.67 26.10
C ALA A 126 -6.68 18.85 25.37
N ASN A 127 -5.88 19.61 24.62
CA ASN A 127 -6.37 20.74 23.82
C ASN A 127 -7.25 20.30 22.65
N ILE A 128 -6.85 19.29 21.86
CA ILE A 128 -7.66 18.82 20.73
C ILE A 128 -8.94 18.10 21.18
N ARG A 129 -8.97 17.46 22.35
CA ARG A 129 -10.20 16.92 22.95
C ARG A 129 -11.23 18.01 23.22
N SER A 130 -10.78 19.09 23.85
CA SER A 130 -11.61 20.26 24.13
C SER A 130 -12.11 20.90 22.82
N LEU A 131 -11.22 21.06 21.84
CA LEU A 131 -11.55 21.61 20.52
C LEU A 131 -12.55 20.73 19.76
N ALA A 132 -12.36 19.41 19.76
CA ALA A 132 -13.25 18.46 19.10
C ALA A 132 -14.66 18.46 19.69
N GLY A 133 -14.77 18.57 21.02
CA GLY A 133 -16.08 18.74 21.68
C GLY A 133 -16.79 20.01 21.21
N TYR A 134 -16.08 21.14 21.21
CA TYR A 134 -16.65 22.42 20.77
C TYR A 134 -16.99 22.44 19.26
N TYR A 135 -16.12 21.86 18.43
CA TYR A 135 -16.35 21.68 16.98
C TYR A 135 -17.59 20.83 16.70
N SER A 136 -17.80 19.75 17.46
CA SER A 136 -18.99 18.89 17.30
C SER A 136 -20.30 19.63 17.56
N GLU A 137 -20.29 20.66 18.40
CA GLU A 137 -21.48 21.44 18.75
C GLU A 137 -21.69 22.65 17.81
N HIS A 138 -20.61 23.29 17.35
CA HIS A 138 -20.66 24.60 16.68
C HIS A 138 -20.13 24.60 15.23
N GLY A 139 -19.50 23.52 14.78
CA GLY A 139 -18.93 23.35 13.43
C GLY A 139 -17.84 24.39 13.11
N GLU A 140 -17.77 24.82 11.85
CA GLU A 140 -16.76 25.78 11.34
C GLU A 140 -16.80 27.17 12.01
N LYS A 141 -17.84 27.49 12.78
CA LYS A 141 -17.95 28.81 13.43
C LYS A 141 -16.92 29.02 14.54
N ILE A 142 -16.38 27.95 15.11
CA ILE A 142 -15.46 28.00 16.25
C ILE A 142 -14.16 28.76 15.94
N TRP A 143 -13.76 28.84 14.67
CA TRP A 143 -12.49 29.45 14.29
C TRP A 143 -12.47 30.96 14.57
N GLN A 144 -13.64 31.61 14.54
CA GLN A 144 -13.77 33.04 14.82
C GLN A 144 -13.46 33.38 16.29
N ASP A 145 -13.57 32.41 17.19
CA ASP A 145 -13.31 32.57 18.62
C ASP A 145 -11.84 32.28 18.98
N LEU A 146 -11.02 31.86 18.00
CA LEU A 146 -9.59 31.58 18.18
C LEU A 146 -8.71 32.77 17.83
N HIS A 147 -7.55 32.88 18.48
CA HIS A 147 -6.54 33.90 18.14
C HIS A 147 -5.99 33.74 16.73
N GLN A 148 -5.97 32.51 16.22
CA GLN A 148 -5.73 32.19 14.83
C GLN A 148 -6.99 31.54 14.27
N SER A 149 -7.69 32.29 13.42
CA SER A 149 -8.99 31.93 12.84
C SER A 149 -8.88 31.13 11.54
N ASP A 150 -7.67 30.94 11.02
CA ASP A 150 -7.44 30.06 9.89
C ASP A 150 -7.38 28.58 10.34
N SER A 151 -8.38 27.82 9.91
CA SER A 151 -8.52 26.38 10.19
C SER A 151 -7.35 25.55 9.64
N ASP A 152 -6.82 25.90 8.47
CA ASP A 152 -5.71 25.19 7.85
C ASP A 152 -4.40 25.45 8.58
N MET A 153 -4.19 26.67 9.09
CA MET A 153 -3.05 26.98 9.96
C MET A 153 -3.10 26.21 11.28
N GLN A 154 -4.29 26.06 11.87
CA GLN A 154 -4.46 25.22 13.07
C GLN A 154 -4.17 23.76 12.74
N ASN A 155 -4.71 23.25 11.62
CA ASN A 155 -4.46 21.90 11.15
C ASN A 155 -2.96 21.64 10.95
N TRP A 156 -2.25 22.53 10.25
CA TRP A 156 -0.81 22.44 10.04
C TRP A 156 -0.05 22.26 11.36
N TYR A 157 -0.41 23.02 12.39
CA TYR A 157 0.28 22.98 13.67
C TYR A 157 0.06 21.65 14.40
N TYR A 158 -1.21 21.24 14.58
CA TYR A 158 -1.54 19.96 15.22
C TYR A 158 -0.98 18.77 14.43
N ARG A 159 -1.02 18.85 13.10
CA ARG A 159 -0.44 17.83 12.24
C ARG A 159 1.08 17.71 12.43
N SER A 160 1.79 18.83 12.40
CA SER A 160 3.25 18.87 12.54
C SER A 160 3.73 18.24 13.85
N ILE A 161 3.03 18.49 14.96
CA ILE A 161 3.35 17.90 16.26
C ILE A 161 3.19 16.37 16.22
N GLY A 162 2.07 15.88 15.67
CA GLY A 162 1.84 14.44 15.53
C GLY A 162 2.91 13.75 14.67
N GLU A 163 3.29 14.35 13.53
CA GLU A 163 4.38 13.84 12.68
C GLU A 163 5.72 13.76 13.44
N MET A 164 6.04 14.76 14.27
CA MET A 164 7.31 14.81 15.00
C MET A 164 7.43 13.79 16.13
N VAL A 165 6.31 13.48 16.80
CA VAL A 165 6.32 12.53 17.93
C VAL A 165 5.98 11.09 17.54
N GLU A 166 5.50 10.86 16.32
CA GLU A 166 5.01 9.56 15.83
C GLU A 166 6.04 8.44 16.04
N LEU A 167 7.29 8.65 15.64
CA LEU A 167 8.33 7.62 15.74
C LEU A 167 8.53 7.11 17.16
N SER A 168 8.36 7.98 18.14
CA SER A 168 8.60 7.69 19.54
C SER A 168 7.34 7.20 20.26
N LEU A 169 6.15 7.66 19.84
CA LEU A 169 4.91 7.52 20.62
C LEU A 169 3.77 6.80 19.89
N ASN A 170 3.93 6.34 18.64
CA ASN A 170 2.81 5.76 17.85
C ASN A 170 2.12 4.53 18.47
N LYS A 171 2.78 3.84 19.39
CA LYS A 171 2.20 2.68 20.09
C LYS A 171 1.31 3.08 21.27
N THR A 172 1.42 4.31 21.78
CA THR A 172 0.66 4.74 22.96
C THR A 172 -0.83 4.94 22.64
N GLY A 173 -1.68 4.76 23.64
CA GLY A 173 -3.11 5.07 23.51
C GLY A 173 -3.35 6.56 23.23
N ALA A 174 -2.61 7.42 23.93
CA ALA A 174 -2.65 8.87 23.76
C ALA A 174 -2.39 9.30 22.31
N PHE A 175 -1.38 8.73 21.64
CA PHE A 175 -1.09 9.07 20.24
C PHE A 175 -2.25 8.67 19.32
N LYS A 176 -2.77 7.44 19.46
CA LYS A 176 -3.89 6.96 18.64
C LYS A 176 -5.13 7.84 18.81
N GLU A 177 -5.39 8.29 20.03
CA GLU A 177 -6.50 9.18 20.34
C GLU A 177 -6.29 10.59 19.78
N TYR A 178 -5.07 11.12 19.89
CA TYR A 178 -4.70 12.42 19.32
C TYR A 178 -5.00 12.47 17.82
N ILE A 179 -4.51 11.47 17.09
CA ILE A 179 -4.73 11.35 15.65
C ILE A 179 -6.22 11.24 15.32
N LYS A 180 -7.00 10.52 16.13
CA LYS A 180 -8.45 10.39 15.96
C LYS A 180 -9.15 11.75 16.06
N HIS A 181 -8.80 12.57 17.06
CA HIS A 181 -9.41 13.90 17.22
C HIS A 181 -8.98 14.88 16.12
N VAL A 182 -7.70 14.88 15.73
CA VAL A 182 -7.25 15.73 14.62
C VAL A 182 -7.96 15.35 13.32
N ASN A 183 -8.11 14.06 13.01
CA ASN A 183 -8.87 13.62 11.82
C ASN A 183 -10.38 13.85 11.92
N PHE A 184 -10.95 13.93 13.13
CA PHE A 184 -12.36 14.25 13.32
C PHE A 184 -12.65 15.71 12.94
N ILE A 185 -11.77 16.63 13.35
CA ILE A 185 -11.91 18.06 13.03
C ILE A 185 -11.47 18.34 11.60
N TRP A 186 -10.38 17.72 11.16
CA TRP A 186 -9.82 17.87 9.81
C TRP A 186 -9.65 16.51 9.14
N PRO A 187 -10.69 16.02 8.43
CA PRO A 187 -10.64 14.73 7.75
C PRO A 187 -9.46 14.62 6.79
N GLY A 188 -8.63 13.59 6.98
CA GLY A 188 -7.47 13.29 6.13
C GLY A 188 -6.17 13.99 6.53
N SER A 189 -6.15 14.77 7.63
CA SER A 189 -4.93 15.41 8.14
C SER A 189 -3.84 14.42 8.53
N PHE A 190 -4.26 13.36 9.20
CA PHE A 190 -3.50 12.15 9.38
C PHE A 190 -4.25 11.05 8.62
N ASP A 191 -4.33 11.20 7.31
CA ASP A 191 -4.55 10.03 6.47
C ASP A 191 -3.52 8.99 6.96
N ARG A 192 -3.99 7.79 7.34
CA ARG A 192 -3.09 6.69 7.78
C ARG A 192 -1.97 6.42 6.77
N ASP A 193 -2.16 6.98 5.59
CA ASP A 193 -1.37 6.90 4.40
C ASP A 193 -0.45 8.11 4.27
N LYS A 194 -0.90 9.36 4.53
CA LYS A 194 -0.08 10.58 4.30
C LYS A 194 1.01 10.88 5.32
N ALA A 195 0.82 10.60 6.61
CA ALA A 195 1.84 10.89 7.63
C ALA A 195 3.09 10.00 7.48
N ARG A 196 2.96 8.85 6.81
CA ARG A 196 4.09 8.01 6.39
C ARG A 196 4.98 8.67 5.32
N TYR A 197 4.51 9.71 4.62
CA TYR A 197 5.16 10.25 3.42
C TYR A 197 6.43 11.09 3.65
N LYS A 198 6.70 11.56 4.88
CA LYS A 198 7.95 12.29 5.20
C LYS A 198 9.13 11.41 5.65
N LYS A 199 9.01 10.08 5.54
CA LYS A 199 10.01 9.13 6.05
C LYS A 199 10.80 8.40 4.96
N TYR A 200 10.65 8.78 3.70
CA TYR A 200 11.33 8.12 2.58
C TYR A 200 12.57 8.87 2.15
N ARG A 201 13.59 8.11 1.70
CA ARG A 201 14.75 8.70 1.05
C ARG A 201 14.26 9.36 -0.24
N GLU A 202 14.31 10.67 -0.28
CA GLU A 202 14.13 11.41 -1.54
C GLU A 202 15.33 11.09 -2.43
N VAL A 203 15.03 10.64 -3.65
CA VAL A 203 16.04 10.23 -4.63
C VAL A 203 15.71 10.87 -5.97
N SER A 204 16.72 11.42 -6.64
CA SER A 204 16.58 11.88 -8.01
C SER A 204 16.98 10.75 -8.96
N VAL A 205 16.22 10.60 -10.04
CA VAL A 205 16.57 9.73 -11.19
C VAL A 205 17.13 10.53 -12.36
N ASP A 206 17.44 11.82 -12.16
CA ASP A 206 18.01 12.67 -13.20
C ASP A 206 19.38 12.13 -13.62
N GLY A 207 19.55 11.92 -14.92
CA GLY A 207 20.76 11.30 -15.49
C GLY A 207 20.84 9.77 -15.34
N CYS A 208 19.88 9.13 -14.65
CA CYS A 208 19.81 7.67 -14.60
C CYS A 208 19.34 7.09 -15.95
N LYS A 209 19.87 5.92 -16.32
CA LYS A 209 19.44 5.23 -17.55
C LYS A 209 18.09 4.57 -17.34
N CYS A 210 17.08 4.95 -18.13
CA CYS A 210 15.82 4.22 -18.22
C CYS A 210 16.06 2.86 -18.90
N ILE A 211 15.75 1.77 -18.19
CA ILE A 211 15.96 0.38 -18.64
C ILE A 211 14.66 -0.35 -18.94
N GLY A 212 13.51 0.22 -18.58
CA GLY A 212 12.20 -0.36 -18.90
C GLY A 212 11.07 0.65 -18.77
N ARG A 213 10.01 0.47 -19.54
CA ARG A 213 8.75 1.23 -19.43
C ARG A 213 7.57 0.28 -19.47
N GLY A 214 6.69 0.37 -18.49
CA GLY A 214 5.48 -0.43 -18.38
C GLY A 214 4.24 0.42 -18.22
N ALA A 215 3.08 -0.23 -18.09
CA ALA A 215 1.79 0.46 -17.97
C ALA A 215 1.67 1.34 -16.71
N LYS A 216 2.36 0.97 -15.64
CA LYS A 216 2.31 1.66 -14.33
C LYS A 216 3.49 2.60 -14.07
N GLY A 217 4.49 2.66 -14.94
CA GLY A 217 5.71 3.40 -14.62
C GLY A 217 6.91 3.09 -15.48
N GLU A 218 8.03 3.66 -15.08
CA GLU A 218 9.32 3.57 -15.75
C GLU A 218 10.35 2.99 -14.77
N VAL A 219 11.28 2.17 -15.24
CA VAL A 219 12.34 1.58 -14.43
C VAL A 219 13.66 2.23 -14.80
N TYR A 220 14.35 2.78 -13.81
CA TYR A 220 15.63 3.44 -13.94
C TYR A 220 16.72 2.65 -13.22
N ARG A 221 17.86 2.45 -13.88
CA ARG A 221 19.08 2.00 -13.20
C ARG A 221 19.63 3.16 -12.38
N TYR A 222 19.56 3.04 -11.06
CA TYR A 222 19.96 4.09 -10.13
C TYR A 222 21.47 4.08 -9.90
N ASP A 223 22.06 2.90 -9.72
CA ASP A 223 23.50 2.69 -9.65
C ASP A 223 23.88 1.29 -10.16
N ASP A 224 25.02 0.75 -9.73
CA ASP A 224 25.51 -0.57 -10.14
C ASP A 224 24.80 -1.74 -9.45
N GLU A 225 24.03 -1.49 -8.39
CA GLU A 225 23.37 -2.50 -7.57
C GLU A 225 21.85 -2.28 -7.47
N LEU A 226 21.34 -1.10 -7.84
CA LEU A 226 19.96 -0.70 -7.58
C LEU A 226 19.21 -0.23 -8.83
N VAL A 227 17.92 -0.58 -8.87
CA VAL A 227 16.95 -0.02 -9.80
C VAL A 227 15.78 0.61 -9.04
N ILE A 228 15.21 1.66 -9.63
CA ILE A 228 14.02 2.33 -9.10
C ILE A 228 12.92 2.25 -10.17
N LYS A 229 11.82 1.58 -9.82
CA LYS A 229 10.57 1.64 -10.58
C LYS A 229 9.80 2.87 -10.13
N VAL A 230 9.74 3.90 -10.97
CA VAL A 230 9.02 5.16 -10.74
C VAL A 230 7.61 5.03 -11.31
N TYR A 231 6.60 5.14 -10.45
CA TYR A 231 5.20 4.95 -10.80
C TYR A 231 4.60 6.22 -11.41
N ASN A 232 3.64 6.09 -12.32
CA ASN A 232 3.02 7.23 -13.00
C ASN A 232 2.24 8.13 -12.02
N ASP A 233 1.92 9.37 -12.41
CA ASP A 233 1.25 10.36 -11.55
C ASP A 233 -0.14 9.91 -11.04
N ASN A 234 -0.75 8.95 -11.74
CA ASN A 234 -2.04 8.38 -11.37
C ASN A 234 -1.94 7.32 -10.26
N ASN A 235 -0.72 6.87 -9.93
CA ASN A 235 -0.49 5.88 -8.89
C ASN A 235 -0.28 6.56 -7.54
N THR A 236 -1.15 6.21 -6.60
CA THR A 236 -1.03 6.64 -5.21
C THR A 236 0.03 5.80 -4.50
N TYR A 237 0.50 6.29 -3.35
CA TYR A 237 1.34 5.47 -2.46
C TYR A 237 0.68 4.14 -2.10
N ARG A 238 -0.63 4.11 -1.84
CA ARG A 238 -1.34 2.85 -1.53
C ARG A 238 -1.16 1.84 -2.65
N ASP A 239 -1.15 2.30 -3.90
CA ASP A 239 -0.94 1.43 -5.05
C ASP A 239 0.48 0.84 -5.05
N VAL A 240 1.48 1.67 -4.73
CA VAL A 240 2.89 1.23 -4.62
C VAL A 240 3.12 0.32 -3.41
N GLU A 241 2.58 0.67 -2.25
CA GLU A 241 2.66 -0.14 -1.03
C GLU A 241 1.95 -1.47 -1.24
N LYS A 242 0.78 -1.47 -1.87
CA LYS A 242 0.07 -2.70 -2.20
C LYS A 242 0.93 -3.58 -3.09
N GLU A 243 1.52 -3.07 -4.16
CA GLU A 243 2.39 -3.83 -5.05
C GLU A 243 3.62 -4.42 -4.33
N ILE A 244 4.31 -3.62 -3.50
CA ILE A 244 5.44 -4.09 -2.67
C ILE A 244 4.97 -5.13 -1.64
N SER A 245 3.81 -4.93 -1.01
CA SER A 245 3.28 -5.87 -0.02
C SER A 245 2.93 -7.20 -0.68
N GLN A 246 2.41 -7.20 -1.92
CA GLN A 246 2.09 -8.41 -2.65
C GLN A 246 3.36 -9.19 -3.02
N SER A 247 4.41 -8.53 -3.52
CA SER A 247 5.70 -9.20 -3.79
C SER A 247 6.33 -9.78 -2.52
N ARG A 248 6.27 -9.08 -1.39
CA ARG A 248 6.75 -9.60 -0.09
C ARG A 248 5.93 -10.80 0.39
N ARG A 249 4.60 -10.75 0.27
CA ARG A 249 3.72 -11.88 0.63
C ARG A 249 4.02 -13.10 -0.25
N ALA A 250 4.16 -12.89 -1.56
CA ALA A 250 4.53 -13.93 -2.52
C ALA A 250 5.86 -14.59 -2.15
N PHE A 251 6.88 -13.79 -1.82
CA PHE A 251 8.18 -14.30 -1.37
C PHE A 251 8.09 -15.15 -0.10
N VAL A 252 7.35 -14.68 0.91
CA VAL A 252 7.16 -15.43 2.17
C VAL A 252 6.43 -16.76 1.93
N MET A 253 5.56 -16.83 0.93
CA MET A 253 4.86 -18.04 0.51
C MET A 253 5.74 -18.99 -0.31
N GLY A 254 6.98 -18.62 -0.62
CA GLY A 254 7.93 -19.44 -1.36
C GLY A 254 7.95 -19.19 -2.88
N ILE A 255 7.28 -18.15 -3.38
CA ILE A 255 7.39 -17.75 -4.78
C ILE A 255 8.75 -17.04 -4.97
N PRO A 256 9.61 -17.51 -5.89
CA PRO A 256 10.89 -16.84 -6.16
C PRO A 256 10.62 -15.53 -6.91
N THR A 257 10.72 -14.42 -6.20
CA THR A 257 10.43 -13.08 -6.73
C THR A 257 11.38 -12.03 -6.18
N ALA A 258 11.62 -10.98 -6.97
CA ALA A 258 12.38 -9.82 -6.51
C ALA A 258 11.60 -9.05 -5.43
N ILE A 259 12.26 -8.72 -4.33
CA ILE A 259 11.68 -7.95 -3.23
C ILE A 259 12.15 -6.50 -3.32
N SER A 260 11.23 -5.57 -3.12
CA SER A 260 11.60 -4.16 -2.96
C SER A 260 12.17 -3.87 -1.57
N PHE A 261 13.28 -3.11 -1.53
CA PHE A 261 13.85 -2.54 -0.30
C PHE A 261 12.91 -1.52 0.35
N GLY A 262 12.00 -0.92 -0.41
CA GLY A 262 11.00 0.00 0.09
C GLY A 262 10.61 1.07 -0.92
N ILE A 263 9.76 1.98 -0.45
CA ILE A 263 9.24 3.10 -1.22
C ILE A 263 10.22 4.27 -1.12
N VAL A 264 10.40 4.98 -2.22
CA VAL A 264 11.18 6.23 -2.32
C VAL A 264 10.34 7.34 -2.93
N ALA A 265 10.69 8.58 -2.64
CA ALA A 265 10.10 9.75 -3.30
C ALA A 265 11.00 10.18 -4.46
N VAL A 266 10.40 10.43 -5.64
CA VAL A 266 11.10 10.85 -6.86
C VAL A 266 10.40 12.09 -7.40
N GLY A 267 10.83 13.26 -6.94
CA GLY A 267 10.08 14.50 -7.12
C GLY A 267 8.68 14.37 -6.51
N ASP A 268 7.64 14.67 -7.29
CA ASP A 268 6.23 14.53 -6.88
C ASP A 268 5.67 13.10 -7.03
N ARG A 269 6.47 12.16 -7.54
CA ARG A 269 6.07 10.76 -7.81
C ARG A 269 6.62 9.80 -6.76
N TYR A 270 6.04 8.60 -6.72
CA TYR A 270 6.52 7.50 -5.89
C TYR A 270 7.37 6.52 -6.70
N GLY A 271 8.39 5.95 -6.06
CA GLY A 271 9.18 4.87 -6.60
C GLY A 271 9.26 3.68 -5.65
N ALA A 272 9.53 2.50 -6.20
CA ALA A 272 9.92 1.31 -5.45
C ALA A 272 11.37 0.95 -5.83
N MET A 273 12.22 0.78 -4.82
CA MET A 273 13.63 0.47 -4.99
C MET A 273 13.85 -1.04 -4.91
N TYR A 274 14.58 -1.61 -5.87
CA TYR A 274 14.89 -3.02 -5.97
C TYR A 274 16.38 -3.23 -6.21
N GLU A 275 16.86 -4.43 -5.96
CA GLU A 275 18.16 -4.88 -6.45
C GLU A 275 18.15 -4.92 -7.98
N LEU A 276 19.24 -4.46 -8.59
CA LEU A 276 19.47 -4.61 -10.01
C LEU A 276 19.70 -6.10 -10.28
N LEU A 277 18.74 -6.72 -10.96
CA LEU A 277 18.92 -8.07 -11.47
C LEU A 277 19.84 -8.00 -12.69
N ASP A 278 21.09 -8.45 -12.55
CA ASP A 278 21.99 -8.69 -13.70
C ASP A 278 21.57 -9.97 -14.44
N SER A 279 20.39 -9.92 -15.04
CA SER A 279 19.76 -11.05 -15.72
C SER A 279 18.83 -10.58 -16.84
N GLU A 280 18.48 -11.50 -17.74
CA GLU A 280 17.52 -11.26 -18.81
C GLU A 280 16.25 -12.06 -18.60
N THR A 281 15.17 -11.67 -19.28
CA THR A 281 13.91 -12.41 -19.26
C THR A 281 14.03 -13.72 -20.04
N VAL A 282 13.22 -14.71 -19.67
CA VAL A 282 13.11 -15.98 -20.42
C VAL A 282 12.77 -15.69 -21.89
N SER A 283 11.91 -14.70 -22.17
CA SER A 283 11.62 -14.24 -23.52
C SER A 283 12.87 -13.81 -24.30
N SER A 284 13.76 -13.02 -23.67
CA SER A 284 15.01 -12.59 -24.30
C SER A 284 15.94 -13.78 -24.60
N PHE A 285 16.02 -14.74 -23.67
CA PHE A 285 16.82 -15.94 -23.87
C PHE A 285 16.29 -16.83 -25.01
N ILE A 286 14.97 -17.02 -25.11
CA ILE A 286 14.34 -17.73 -26.23
C ILE A 286 14.59 -16.99 -27.54
N ALA A 287 14.40 -15.66 -27.58
CA ALA A 287 14.62 -14.85 -28.77
C ALA A 287 16.05 -14.97 -29.31
N LYS A 288 17.05 -15.00 -28.41
CA LYS A 288 18.46 -15.17 -28.78
C LYS A 288 18.80 -16.60 -29.22
N ASN A 289 18.13 -17.60 -28.65
CA ASN A 289 18.45 -19.02 -28.84
C ASN A 289 17.18 -19.88 -29.02
N PRO A 290 16.40 -19.69 -30.10
CA PRO A 290 15.11 -20.37 -30.27
C PRO A 290 15.23 -21.90 -30.32
N GLY A 291 16.38 -22.43 -30.76
CA GLY A 291 16.66 -23.88 -30.75
C GLY A 291 16.76 -24.52 -29.36
N HIS A 292 16.79 -23.73 -28.27
CA HIS A 292 16.85 -24.21 -26.88
C HIS A 292 15.53 -23.99 -26.12
N VAL A 293 14.42 -23.74 -26.84
CA VAL A 293 13.09 -23.46 -26.24
C VAL A 293 12.65 -24.52 -25.22
N GLU A 294 13.01 -25.79 -25.43
CA GLU A 294 12.72 -26.89 -24.51
C GLU A 294 13.27 -26.65 -23.10
N THR A 295 14.49 -26.13 -22.99
CA THR A 295 15.12 -25.84 -21.69
C THR A 295 14.31 -24.80 -20.93
N TYR A 296 13.88 -23.75 -21.62
CA TYR A 296 13.11 -22.66 -21.03
C TYR A 296 11.66 -23.06 -20.71
N ALA A 297 11.05 -23.90 -21.54
CA ALA A 297 9.73 -24.46 -21.27
C ALA A 297 9.75 -25.32 -20.00
N LYS A 298 10.80 -26.11 -19.80
CA LYS A 298 10.99 -26.88 -18.56
C LYS A 298 11.14 -25.99 -17.33
N ILE A 299 12.01 -24.97 -17.39
CA ILE A 299 12.19 -24.02 -16.27
C ILE A 299 10.86 -23.35 -15.90
N MET A 300 10.09 -22.91 -16.90
CA MET A 300 8.79 -22.28 -16.69
C MET A 300 7.77 -23.25 -16.10
N ALA A 301 7.76 -24.52 -16.54
CA ALA A 301 6.89 -25.55 -16.00
C ALA A 301 7.23 -25.89 -14.54
N ASP A 302 8.51 -26.00 -14.21
CA ASP A 302 8.99 -26.24 -12.85
C ASP A 302 8.63 -25.07 -11.91
N LEU A 303 8.77 -23.82 -12.38
CA LEU A 303 8.32 -22.64 -11.66
C LEU A 303 6.80 -22.64 -11.45
N ALA A 304 6.02 -22.93 -12.49
CA ALA A 304 4.56 -23.01 -12.37
C ALA A 304 4.13 -24.09 -11.37
N ARG A 305 4.77 -25.26 -11.37
CA ARG A 305 4.52 -26.31 -10.36
C ARG A 305 4.89 -25.87 -8.95
N THR A 306 5.96 -25.11 -8.80
CA THR A 306 6.35 -24.53 -7.50
C THR A 306 5.25 -23.59 -6.99
N ILE A 307 4.75 -22.69 -7.83
CA ILE A 307 3.68 -21.75 -7.49
C ILE A 307 2.37 -22.50 -7.18
N HIS A 308 1.96 -23.40 -8.08
CA HIS A 308 0.74 -24.21 -7.93
C HIS A 308 0.83 -25.27 -6.83
N GLY A 309 2.02 -25.49 -6.25
CA GLY A 309 2.22 -26.32 -5.06
C GLY A 309 1.89 -25.57 -3.76
N ILE A 310 1.74 -24.25 -3.79
CA ILE A 310 1.45 -23.42 -2.62
C ILE A 310 -0.05 -23.47 -2.32
N THR A 311 -0.40 -24.00 -1.15
CA THR A 311 -1.77 -23.98 -0.62
C THR A 311 -1.97 -22.78 0.30
N ILE A 312 -3.02 -22.00 0.06
CA ILE A 312 -3.31 -20.76 0.78
C ILE A 312 -4.29 -21.02 1.94
N SER A 313 -3.95 -20.52 3.13
CA SER A 313 -4.81 -20.62 4.33
C SER A 313 -6.15 -19.90 4.12
N GLU A 314 -7.22 -20.33 4.80
CA GLU A 314 -8.51 -19.63 4.80
C GLU A 314 -8.41 -18.19 5.32
N ASP A 315 -7.44 -17.93 6.21
CA ASP A 315 -7.19 -16.61 6.79
C ASP A 315 -6.49 -15.64 5.81
N ASP A 316 -5.90 -16.15 4.72
CA ASP A 316 -5.20 -15.35 3.72
C ASP A 316 -6.18 -14.82 2.65
N CYS A 317 -6.42 -13.52 2.67
CA CYS A 317 -7.29 -12.84 1.71
C CYS A 317 -6.60 -12.68 0.34
N PHE A 318 -6.82 -13.63 -0.58
CA PHE A 318 -6.56 -13.49 -2.02
C PHE A 318 -7.86 -13.61 -2.83
N PRO A 319 -7.98 -12.89 -3.97
CA PRO A 319 -9.18 -12.98 -4.80
C PRO A 319 -9.28 -14.38 -5.45
N PRO A 320 -10.49 -14.95 -5.56
CA PRO A 320 -10.72 -16.18 -6.31
C PRO A 320 -10.37 -15.99 -7.79
N ALA A 321 -9.62 -16.93 -8.38
CA ALA A 321 -9.33 -16.93 -9.80
C ALA A 321 -10.62 -17.05 -10.64
N THR A 322 -11.64 -17.74 -10.12
CA THR A 322 -12.96 -17.89 -10.75
C THR A 322 -13.71 -16.57 -10.90
N ASP A 323 -13.47 -15.58 -10.02
CA ASP A 323 -14.09 -14.25 -10.16
C ASP A 323 -13.61 -13.55 -11.43
N ARG A 324 -12.32 -13.71 -11.78
CA ARG A 324 -11.76 -13.21 -13.04
C ARG A 324 -12.43 -13.88 -14.23
N LEU A 325 -12.58 -15.20 -14.22
CA LEU A 325 -13.22 -15.95 -15.30
C LEU A 325 -14.69 -15.54 -15.47
N LYS A 326 -15.45 -15.44 -14.37
CA LYS A 326 -16.84 -14.95 -14.37
C LYS A 326 -16.96 -13.52 -14.85
N SER A 327 -15.96 -12.67 -14.59
CA SER A 327 -15.94 -11.31 -15.13
C SER A 327 -15.85 -11.30 -16.66
N TYR A 328 -15.16 -12.27 -17.26
CA TYR A 328 -15.10 -12.42 -18.72
C TYR A 328 -16.45 -12.87 -19.28
N ILE A 329 -17.12 -13.82 -18.62
CA ILE A 329 -18.45 -14.26 -19.03
C ILE A 329 -19.44 -13.09 -19.01
N ARG A 330 -19.51 -12.35 -17.88
CA ARG A 330 -20.42 -11.21 -17.71
C ARG A 330 -20.13 -10.05 -18.68
N GLY A 331 -18.87 -9.76 -18.94
CA GLY A 331 -18.46 -8.67 -19.82
C GLY A 331 -18.44 -9.03 -21.31
N GLY A 332 -18.51 -10.33 -21.63
CA GLY A 332 -18.44 -10.87 -22.98
C GLY A 332 -19.69 -11.66 -23.33
N VAL A 333 -19.66 -12.98 -23.11
CA VAL A 333 -20.72 -13.93 -23.53
C VAL A 333 -22.12 -13.48 -23.13
N ALA A 334 -22.31 -12.96 -21.91
CA ALA A 334 -23.62 -12.51 -21.42
C ALA A 334 -24.22 -11.31 -22.20
N ARG A 335 -23.39 -10.59 -22.96
CA ARG A 335 -23.86 -9.53 -23.87
C ARG A 335 -24.42 -10.07 -25.18
N GLU A 336 -24.02 -11.27 -25.56
CA GLU A 336 -24.38 -11.93 -26.82
C GLU A 336 -25.44 -13.01 -26.62
N ASP A 337 -25.31 -13.83 -25.57
CA ASP A 337 -26.21 -14.92 -25.23
C ASP A 337 -26.21 -15.18 -23.70
N GLU A 338 -27.31 -14.82 -23.04
CA GLU A 338 -27.48 -14.99 -21.59
C GLU A 338 -27.59 -16.47 -21.18
N THR A 339 -28.22 -17.31 -21.99
CA THR A 339 -28.36 -18.76 -21.70
C THR A 339 -27.01 -19.47 -21.79
N LEU A 340 -26.22 -19.14 -22.82
CA LEU A 340 -24.85 -19.65 -22.94
C LEU A 340 -23.98 -19.14 -21.79
N ALA A 341 -24.15 -17.89 -21.35
CA ALA A 341 -23.42 -17.33 -20.23
C ALA A 341 -23.71 -18.04 -18.90
N GLU A 342 -24.96 -18.43 -18.63
CA GLU A 342 -25.32 -19.25 -17.47
C GLU A 342 -24.59 -20.60 -17.50
N LYS A 343 -24.57 -21.25 -18.67
CA LYS A 343 -23.86 -22.52 -18.87
C LYS A 343 -22.35 -22.37 -18.66
N CYS A 344 -21.73 -21.33 -19.20
CA CYS A 344 -20.32 -21.02 -18.97
C CYS A 344 -20.04 -20.77 -17.48
N THR A 345 -20.94 -20.06 -16.79
CA THR A 345 -20.80 -19.75 -15.37
C THR A 345 -20.84 -21.03 -14.54
N LYS A 346 -21.76 -21.95 -14.86
CA LYS A 346 -21.84 -23.27 -14.22
C LYS A 346 -20.54 -24.07 -14.36
N LEU A 347 -19.96 -24.13 -15.57
CA LEU A 347 -18.67 -24.81 -15.79
C LEU A 347 -17.53 -24.21 -14.95
N VAL A 348 -17.53 -22.90 -14.74
CA VAL A 348 -16.56 -22.21 -13.87
C VAL A 348 -16.85 -22.44 -12.39
N ASP A 349 -18.12 -22.48 -11.98
CA ASP A 349 -18.54 -22.77 -10.61
C ASP A 349 -18.20 -24.20 -10.17
N GLU A 350 -18.16 -25.14 -11.12
CA GLU A 350 -17.83 -26.55 -10.87
C GLU A 350 -16.31 -26.81 -10.82
N LEU A 351 -15.46 -25.80 -11.07
CA LEU A 351 -14.02 -25.93 -10.84
C LEU A 351 -13.74 -26.17 -9.35
N PRO A 352 -12.94 -27.20 -8.99
CA PRO A 352 -12.60 -27.45 -7.60
C PRO A 352 -11.90 -26.25 -6.94
N ASP A 353 -12.35 -25.88 -5.75
CA ASP A 353 -11.60 -24.94 -4.90
C ASP A 353 -10.39 -25.67 -4.31
N THR A 354 -9.29 -25.61 -5.04
CA THR A 354 -8.01 -26.22 -4.67
C THR A 354 -7.21 -25.36 -3.69
N ARG A 355 -7.69 -24.15 -3.37
CA ARG A 355 -6.95 -23.12 -2.61
C ARG A 355 -5.50 -22.92 -3.06
N THR A 356 -5.22 -23.21 -4.32
CA THR A 356 -3.89 -23.18 -4.92
C THR A 356 -3.57 -21.75 -5.36
N MET A 357 -2.35 -21.29 -5.11
CA MET A 357 -1.90 -19.99 -5.61
C MET A 357 -1.75 -20.03 -7.14
N VAL A 358 -2.23 -18.98 -7.82
CA VAL A 358 -2.03 -18.74 -9.26
C VAL A 358 -1.61 -17.28 -9.46
N HIS A 359 -0.71 -17.02 -10.42
CA HIS A 359 -0.11 -15.71 -10.64
C HIS A 359 -1.03 -14.73 -11.39
N GLY A 360 -1.71 -15.19 -12.44
CA GLY A 360 -2.68 -14.41 -13.23
C GLY A 360 -2.10 -13.47 -14.28
N ASP A 361 -0.77 -13.49 -14.46
CA ASP A 361 -0.04 -12.86 -15.57
C ASP A 361 1.28 -13.61 -15.86
N PHE A 362 1.26 -14.94 -15.74
CA PHE A 362 2.45 -15.78 -15.88
C PHE A 362 2.84 -15.97 -17.35
N HIS A 363 3.92 -15.32 -17.79
CA HIS A 363 4.49 -15.51 -19.14
C HIS A 363 6.00 -15.25 -19.14
N THR A 364 6.69 -15.65 -20.22
CA THR A 364 8.16 -15.63 -20.37
C THR A 364 8.77 -14.23 -20.27
N GLY A 365 7.96 -13.18 -20.44
CA GLY A 365 8.38 -11.78 -20.33
C GLY A 365 8.44 -11.28 -18.88
N ASN A 366 7.73 -11.95 -17.97
CA ASN A 366 7.68 -11.62 -16.55
C ASN A 366 8.61 -12.51 -15.69
N VAL A 367 9.41 -13.38 -16.31
CA VAL A 367 10.35 -14.27 -15.60
C VAL A 367 11.77 -13.94 -16.02
N PHE A 368 12.61 -13.59 -15.06
CA PHE A 368 14.04 -13.36 -15.22
C PHE A 368 14.83 -14.61 -14.84
N LEU A 369 15.95 -14.88 -15.51
CA LEU A 369 16.86 -15.98 -15.15
C LEU A 369 18.16 -15.44 -14.56
N GLN A 370 18.34 -15.58 -13.25
CA GLN A 370 19.57 -15.18 -12.56
C GLN A 370 20.34 -16.43 -12.13
N ASN A 371 21.54 -16.62 -12.69
CA ASN A 371 22.37 -17.82 -12.43
C ASN A 371 21.64 -19.15 -12.67
N GLY A 372 20.68 -19.18 -13.60
CA GLY A 372 19.86 -20.37 -13.90
C GLY A 372 18.59 -20.52 -13.05
N GLU A 373 18.43 -19.69 -12.01
CA GLU A 373 17.24 -19.68 -11.15
C GLU A 373 16.19 -18.68 -11.69
N PRO A 374 14.91 -19.07 -11.79
CA PRO A 374 13.87 -18.18 -12.29
C PRO A 374 13.31 -17.27 -11.19
N LEU A 375 13.25 -15.97 -11.48
CA LEU A 375 12.67 -14.94 -10.63
C LEU A 375 11.48 -14.29 -11.33
N LEU A 376 10.31 -14.37 -10.70
CA LEU A 376 9.07 -13.80 -11.22
C LEU A 376 8.93 -12.32 -10.80
N ILE A 377 8.43 -11.49 -11.71
CA ILE A 377 8.05 -10.10 -11.45
C ILE A 377 6.55 -9.88 -11.71
N ASP A 378 6.03 -8.75 -11.23
CA ASP A 378 4.64 -8.30 -11.40
C ASP A 378 3.57 -9.17 -10.69
N MET A 379 3.52 -9.06 -9.37
CA MET A 379 2.64 -9.84 -8.48
C MET A 379 1.22 -9.28 -8.35
N ASP A 380 0.79 -8.40 -9.25
CA ASP A 380 -0.45 -7.64 -9.07
C ASP A 380 -1.74 -8.47 -9.20
N ARG A 381 -1.66 -9.62 -9.86
CA ARG A 381 -2.82 -10.46 -10.20
C ARG A 381 -2.90 -11.78 -9.45
N LEU A 382 -2.09 -11.93 -8.39
CA LEU A 382 -2.11 -13.12 -7.54
C LEU A 382 -3.55 -13.42 -7.09
N SER A 383 -3.93 -14.66 -7.27
CA SER A 383 -5.27 -15.16 -6.99
C SER A 383 -5.18 -16.59 -6.48
N VAL A 384 -6.29 -17.07 -5.93
CA VAL A 384 -6.41 -18.42 -5.40
C VAL A 384 -7.43 -19.21 -6.21
N GLY A 385 -7.10 -20.43 -6.62
CA GLY A 385 -8.03 -21.32 -7.33
C GLY A 385 -7.35 -22.37 -8.19
N HIS A 386 -8.15 -23.06 -9.00
CA HIS A 386 -7.69 -24.15 -9.86
C HIS A 386 -6.64 -23.70 -10.89
N PRO A 387 -5.51 -24.43 -11.07
CA PRO A 387 -4.45 -24.07 -12.04
C PRO A 387 -4.89 -23.90 -13.49
N MET A 388 -6.05 -24.46 -13.87
CA MET A 388 -6.66 -24.24 -15.19
C MET A 388 -6.82 -22.74 -15.53
N ALA A 389 -7.04 -21.88 -14.53
CA ALA A 389 -7.07 -20.44 -14.77
C ALA A 389 -5.75 -19.91 -15.36
N GLU A 390 -4.60 -20.28 -14.75
CA GLU A 390 -3.27 -19.90 -15.24
C GLU A 390 -2.93 -20.56 -16.59
N ILE A 391 -3.30 -21.84 -16.77
CA ILE A 391 -3.08 -22.57 -18.03
C ILE A 391 -3.86 -21.92 -19.19
N SER A 392 -5.08 -21.45 -18.93
CA SER A 392 -5.82 -20.67 -19.93
C SER A 392 -5.17 -19.33 -20.25
N ASP A 393 -4.52 -18.68 -19.27
CA ASP A 393 -3.77 -17.45 -19.52
C ASP A 393 -2.53 -17.73 -20.39
N LEU A 394 -1.83 -18.86 -20.16
CA LEU A 394 -0.74 -19.33 -21.03
C LEU A 394 -1.22 -19.62 -22.46
N TYR A 395 -2.31 -20.37 -22.61
CA TYR A 395 -2.87 -20.66 -23.94
C TYR A 395 -3.21 -19.37 -24.69
N TYR A 396 -3.75 -18.36 -23.98
CA TYR A 396 -3.98 -17.05 -24.58
C TYR A 396 -2.68 -16.41 -25.09
N PHE A 397 -1.62 -16.40 -24.30
CA PHE A 397 -0.37 -15.73 -24.66
C PHE A 397 0.36 -16.40 -25.84
N TYR A 398 0.43 -17.73 -25.85
CA TYR A 398 1.27 -18.48 -26.80
C TYR A 398 0.51 -19.03 -28.01
N GLU A 399 -0.82 -19.09 -27.95
CA GLU A 399 -1.67 -19.57 -29.04
C GLU A 399 -2.62 -18.45 -29.52
N THR A 400 -3.63 -18.09 -28.72
CA THR A 400 -4.72 -17.21 -29.20
C THR A 400 -4.26 -15.81 -29.60
N LEU A 401 -3.22 -15.26 -28.97
CA LEU A 401 -2.75 -13.90 -29.23
C LEU A 401 -2.20 -13.72 -30.66
N GLY A 402 -1.57 -14.76 -31.21
CA GLY A 402 -0.94 -14.74 -32.54
C GLY A 402 -1.82 -15.32 -33.65
N GLU A 403 -2.91 -16.00 -33.32
CA GLU A 403 -3.79 -16.72 -34.25
C GLU A 403 -4.24 -15.88 -35.46
N ASN A 404 -4.59 -14.61 -35.23
CA ASN A 404 -5.06 -13.70 -36.29
C ASN A 404 -3.94 -12.87 -36.92
N ASP A 405 -2.87 -12.62 -36.17
CA ASP A 405 -1.73 -11.80 -36.59
C ASP A 405 -0.48 -12.22 -35.80
N PRO A 406 0.36 -13.12 -36.38
CA PRO A 406 1.57 -13.61 -35.73
C PRO A 406 2.53 -12.51 -35.26
N ALA A 407 2.53 -11.35 -35.94
CA ALA A 407 3.39 -10.23 -35.60
C ALA A 407 3.09 -9.64 -34.21
N VAL A 408 1.88 -9.86 -33.67
CA VAL A 408 1.52 -9.44 -32.31
C VAL A 408 2.34 -10.19 -31.28
N VAL A 409 2.54 -11.51 -31.47
CA VAL A 409 3.35 -12.34 -30.56
C VAL A 409 4.82 -11.99 -30.71
N GLU A 410 5.31 -11.81 -31.92
CA GLU A 410 6.71 -11.39 -32.15
C GLU A 410 7.04 -10.07 -31.48
N LYS A 411 6.14 -9.09 -31.57
CA LYS A 411 6.31 -7.79 -30.91
C LYS A 411 6.22 -7.90 -29.39
N PHE A 412 5.36 -8.77 -28.87
CA PHE A 412 5.13 -8.92 -27.43
C PHE A 412 6.22 -9.74 -26.74
N MET A 413 6.65 -10.85 -27.33
CA MET A 413 7.57 -11.82 -26.75
C MET A 413 8.99 -11.77 -27.32
N GLY A 414 9.19 -11.18 -28.49
CA GLY A 414 10.50 -11.12 -29.15
C GLY A 414 10.92 -12.38 -29.90
N PHE A 415 10.06 -13.39 -30.02
CA PHE A 415 10.29 -14.61 -30.80
C PHE A 415 9.06 -15.00 -31.62
N SER A 416 9.25 -15.91 -32.60
CA SER A 416 8.22 -16.24 -33.60
C SER A 416 7.00 -16.92 -33.00
N TYR A 417 5.86 -16.79 -33.67
CA TYR A 417 4.62 -17.44 -33.24
C TYR A 417 4.74 -18.98 -33.22
N GLU A 418 5.47 -19.57 -34.16
CA GLU A 418 5.74 -21.02 -34.17
C GLU A 418 6.56 -21.45 -32.95
N THR A 419 7.52 -20.61 -32.54
CA THR A 419 8.31 -20.85 -31.32
C THR A 419 7.43 -20.74 -30.07
N ALA A 420 6.45 -19.83 -30.06
CA ALA A 420 5.47 -19.70 -28.99
C ALA A 420 4.59 -20.95 -28.85
N GLN A 421 4.08 -21.47 -29.96
CA GLN A 421 3.28 -22.70 -29.95
C GLN A 421 4.10 -23.91 -29.47
N LEU A 422 5.33 -24.05 -29.99
CA LEU A 422 6.25 -25.11 -29.54
C LEU A 422 6.58 -24.98 -28.04
N PHE A 423 6.76 -23.75 -27.54
CA PHE A 423 6.97 -23.50 -26.13
C PHE A 423 5.79 -23.98 -25.29
N LEU A 424 4.54 -23.66 -25.67
CA LEU A 424 3.34 -24.08 -24.94
C LEU A 424 3.21 -25.62 -24.92
N ASP A 425 3.48 -26.28 -26.04
CA ASP A 425 3.44 -27.74 -26.14
C ASP A 425 4.41 -28.41 -25.17
N LEU A 426 5.65 -27.93 -25.16
CA LEU A 426 6.70 -28.44 -24.28
C LEU A 426 6.39 -28.10 -22.81
N PHE A 427 5.90 -26.89 -22.54
CA PHE A 427 5.48 -26.48 -21.20
C PHE A 427 4.42 -27.43 -20.64
N LEU A 428 3.36 -27.73 -21.41
CA LEU A 428 2.29 -28.62 -20.96
C LEU A 428 2.82 -30.03 -20.70
N LYS A 429 3.68 -30.57 -21.58
CA LYS A 429 4.33 -31.88 -21.35
C LYS A 429 5.11 -31.92 -20.04
N PHE A 430 5.92 -30.90 -19.76
CA PHE A 430 6.73 -30.84 -18.54
C PHE A 430 5.89 -30.56 -17.29
N TYR A 431 4.89 -29.69 -17.38
CA TYR A 431 4.03 -29.34 -16.24
C TYR A 431 3.16 -30.52 -15.80
N PHE A 432 2.61 -31.26 -16.76
CA PHE A 432 1.76 -32.42 -16.52
C PHE A 432 2.51 -33.75 -16.42
N GLU A 433 3.82 -33.74 -16.70
CA GLU A 433 4.68 -34.93 -16.74
C GLU A 433 4.11 -36.06 -17.61
N THR A 434 3.58 -35.70 -18.78
CA THR A 434 2.93 -36.66 -19.70
C THR A 434 3.22 -36.35 -21.16
N GLU A 435 3.30 -37.40 -21.98
CA GLU A 435 3.33 -37.31 -23.44
C GLU A 435 2.03 -37.78 -24.10
N ASP A 436 1.00 -38.12 -23.32
CA ASP A 436 -0.28 -38.58 -23.86
C ASP A 436 -1.02 -37.43 -24.57
N ALA A 437 -1.09 -37.53 -25.89
CA ALA A 437 -1.74 -36.54 -26.73
C ALA A 437 -3.22 -36.33 -26.39
N ASN A 438 -3.93 -37.35 -25.90
CA ASN A 438 -5.34 -37.21 -25.53
C ASN A 438 -5.50 -36.33 -24.30
N ILE A 439 -4.65 -36.52 -23.28
CA ILE A 439 -4.65 -35.71 -22.06
C ILE A 439 -4.29 -34.26 -22.40
N LEU A 440 -3.22 -34.05 -23.17
CA LEU A 440 -2.77 -32.71 -23.54
C LEU A 440 -3.81 -31.98 -24.40
N ASN A 441 -4.46 -32.68 -25.34
CA ASN A 441 -5.51 -32.09 -26.16
C ASN A 441 -6.75 -31.72 -25.34
N ASP A 442 -7.18 -32.57 -24.39
CA ASP A 442 -8.28 -32.24 -23.46
C ASP A 442 -7.98 -30.98 -22.64
N ILE A 443 -6.76 -30.85 -22.12
CA ILE A 443 -6.32 -29.65 -21.39
C ILE A 443 -6.36 -28.41 -22.29
N LYS A 444 -5.85 -28.52 -23.53
CA LYS A 444 -5.88 -27.42 -24.50
C LYS A 444 -7.29 -27.02 -24.88
N GLU A 445 -8.21 -27.97 -25.07
CA GLU A 445 -9.62 -27.69 -25.35
C GLU A 445 -10.31 -26.94 -24.18
N LYS A 446 -10.02 -27.33 -22.94
CA LYS A 446 -10.51 -26.62 -21.75
C LYS A 446 -9.94 -25.21 -21.64
N ALA A 447 -8.64 -25.06 -21.92
CA ALA A 447 -7.97 -23.77 -21.92
C ALA A 447 -8.53 -22.86 -23.03
N SER A 448 -8.70 -23.39 -24.25
CA SER A 448 -9.20 -22.63 -25.41
C SER A 448 -10.64 -22.16 -25.21
N PHE A 449 -11.49 -22.94 -24.53
CA PHE A 449 -12.82 -22.51 -24.11
C PHE A 449 -12.75 -21.22 -23.26
N ILE A 450 -11.93 -21.22 -22.21
CA ILE A 450 -11.76 -20.05 -21.33
C ILE A 450 -11.16 -18.87 -22.10
N CYS A 451 -10.20 -19.13 -23.00
CA CYS A 451 -9.62 -18.09 -23.87
C CYS A 451 -10.66 -17.45 -24.79
N ALA A 452 -11.54 -18.24 -25.41
CA ALA A 452 -12.59 -17.72 -26.28
C ALA A 452 -13.53 -16.79 -25.49
N VAL A 453 -13.94 -17.19 -24.28
CA VAL A 453 -14.71 -16.33 -23.35
C VAL A 453 -13.95 -15.03 -23.03
N ARG A 454 -12.66 -15.12 -22.73
CA ARG A 454 -11.78 -13.96 -22.48
C ARG A 454 -11.70 -13.03 -23.69
N MET A 455 -11.62 -13.57 -24.90
CA MET A 455 -11.52 -12.80 -26.14
C MET A 455 -12.80 -12.03 -26.47
N ILE A 456 -13.97 -12.65 -26.32
CA ILE A 456 -15.26 -11.99 -26.49
C ILE A 456 -15.34 -10.76 -25.57
N ASN A 457 -15.05 -10.94 -24.27
CA ASN A 457 -14.99 -9.83 -23.31
C ASN A 457 -13.97 -8.76 -23.69
N LYS A 458 -12.76 -9.15 -24.14
CA LYS A 458 -11.71 -8.21 -24.54
C LYS A 458 -12.17 -7.33 -25.71
N ILE A 459 -12.87 -7.91 -26.69
CA ILE A 459 -13.40 -7.17 -27.85
C ILE A 459 -14.49 -6.20 -27.40
N HIS A 460 -15.41 -6.64 -26.51
CA HIS A 460 -16.47 -5.80 -25.95
C HIS A 460 -16.02 -4.63 -25.06
N LYS A 461 -14.74 -4.58 -24.67
CA LYS A 461 -14.16 -3.43 -23.97
C LYS A 461 -13.79 -2.28 -24.90
N LYS A 462 -13.85 -2.46 -26.23
CA LYS A 462 -13.62 -1.38 -27.19
C LYS A 462 -14.82 -0.42 -27.20
N ASP A 463 -14.55 0.88 -27.29
CA ASP A 463 -15.60 1.92 -27.33
C ASP A 463 -16.51 1.79 -28.56
N LYS A 464 -15.96 1.32 -29.69
CA LYS A 464 -16.69 1.06 -30.93
C LYS A 464 -16.18 -0.24 -31.55
N LEU A 465 -17.11 -1.10 -31.98
CA LEU A 465 -16.82 -2.35 -32.64
C LEU A 465 -16.76 -2.15 -34.16
N SER A 466 -15.65 -2.55 -34.78
CA SER A 466 -15.54 -2.66 -36.24
C SER A 466 -16.26 -3.92 -36.75
N ASP A 467 -16.47 -4.05 -38.05
CA ASP A 467 -17.07 -5.27 -38.60
C ASP A 467 -16.16 -6.49 -38.42
N LYS A 468 -14.84 -6.31 -38.51
CA LYS A 468 -13.85 -7.34 -38.15
C LYS A 468 -13.97 -7.77 -36.68
N ASP A 469 -14.31 -6.84 -35.78
CA ASP A 469 -14.51 -7.18 -34.36
C ASP A 469 -15.75 -8.04 -34.15
N LYS A 470 -16.83 -7.79 -34.89
CA LYS A 470 -18.05 -8.60 -34.84
C LYS A 470 -17.80 -10.01 -35.40
N GLU A 471 -17.09 -10.10 -36.52
CA GLU A 471 -16.70 -11.41 -37.10
C GLU A 471 -15.87 -12.24 -36.10
N LEU A 472 -14.97 -11.60 -35.35
CA LEU A 472 -14.21 -12.26 -34.29
C LEU A 472 -15.08 -12.68 -33.11
N ILE A 473 -16.05 -11.85 -32.71
CA ILE A 473 -17.03 -12.24 -31.68
C ILE A 473 -17.80 -13.48 -32.14
N ASP A 474 -18.34 -13.49 -33.36
CA ASP A 474 -19.08 -14.63 -33.91
C ASP A 474 -18.23 -15.91 -33.93
N HIS A 475 -16.96 -15.78 -34.33
CA HIS A 475 -16.01 -16.90 -34.33
C HIS A 475 -15.80 -17.49 -32.92
N TYR A 476 -15.54 -16.63 -31.92
CA TYR A 476 -15.33 -17.10 -30.54
C TYR A 476 -16.65 -17.58 -29.90
N MET A 477 -17.79 -16.96 -30.20
CA MET A 477 -19.11 -17.41 -29.74
C MET A 477 -19.45 -18.80 -30.25
N LYS A 478 -19.13 -19.10 -31.52
CA LYS A 478 -19.25 -20.45 -32.08
C LYS A 478 -18.37 -21.44 -31.32
N THR A 479 -17.12 -21.08 -31.06
CA THR A 479 -16.17 -21.91 -30.30
C THR A 479 -16.68 -22.21 -28.89
N VAL A 480 -17.14 -21.19 -28.16
CA VAL A 480 -17.72 -21.34 -26.81
C VAL A 480 -18.96 -22.23 -26.85
N THR A 481 -19.83 -22.06 -27.85
CA THR A 481 -21.05 -22.87 -28.01
C THR A 481 -20.71 -24.34 -28.21
N GLU A 482 -19.83 -24.66 -29.17
CA GLU A 482 -19.40 -26.02 -29.50
C GLU A 482 -18.71 -26.70 -28.30
N LEU A 483 -17.73 -26.03 -27.69
CA LEU A 483 -16.99 -26.59 -26.56
C LEU A 483 -17.86 -26.72 -25.31
N SER A 484 -18.75 -25.77 -25.02
CA SER A 484 -19.68 -25.91 -23.88
C SER A 484 -20.57 -27.14 -24.01
N ALA A 485 -20.89 -27.58 -25.23
CA ALA A 485 -21.71 -28.77 -25.46
C ALA A 485 -20.94 -30.08 -25.29
N LYS A 486 -19.62 -30.04 -25.42
CA LYS A 486 -18.72 -31.19 -25.28
C LYS A 486 -18.14 -31.34 -23.87
N LEU A 487 -17.87 -30.22 -23.20
CA LEU A 487 -17.19 -30.21 -21.90
C LEU A 487 -18.19 -30.43 -20.76
N ASP A 488 -17.98 -31.50 -20.00
CA ASP A 488 -18.69 -31.76 -18.74
C ASP A 488 -18.04 -31.03 -17.54
N THR A 489 -16.75 -30.68 -17.65
CA THR A 489 -16.01 -29.95 -16.61
C THR A 489 -14.81 -29.21 -17.20
N LEU A 490 -14.37 -28.15 -16.53
CA LEU A 490 -13.10 -27.47 -16.81
C LEU A 490 -11.93 -28.02 -15.97
N ALA A 491 -12.20 -28.88 -14.99
CA ALA A 491 -11.16 -29.53 -14.21
C ALA A 491 -10.40 -30.56 -15.05
N PHE A 492 -9.14 -30.78 -14.73
CA PHE A 492 -8.35 -31.87 -15.29
C PHE A 492 -7.92 -32.80 -14.15
N GLU A 493 -7.86 -34.10 -14.44
CA GLU A 493 -7.28 -35.08 -13.53
C GLU A 493 -5.91 -35.47 -14.07
N VAL A 494 -4.85 -35.08 -13.36
CA VAL A 494 -3.53 -35.67 -13.60
C VAL A 494 -3.46 -36.90 -12.72
N LYS A 495 -3.61 -38.09 -13.30
CA LYS A 495 -3.32 -39.32 -12.57
C LYS A 495 -1.86 -39.28 -12.15
N LYS A 496 -1.60 -39.13 -10.85
CA LYS A 496 -0.28 -39.33 -10.26
C LYS A 496 0.20 -40.76 -10.46
#